data_AF-A0AAV5HQP5-F1
#
_entry.id   AF-A0AAV5HQP5-F1
#
_cell.length_a   1.000
_cell.length_b   1.000
_cell.length_c   1.000
_cell.angle_alpha   90.00
_cell.angle_beta   90.00
_cell.angle_gamma   90.00
#
_symmetry.space_group_name_H-M   'P 1'
#
loop_
_entity.id
_entity.type
_entity.pdbx_description
1 polymer ?
#
loop_
_entity_poly.entity_id
_entity_poly.type
_entity_poly.pdbx_seq_one_letter_code
_entity_poly.pdbx_strand_id
1 'polypeptide(L)'
;MIVYIAGVNQLNDVEIDKINKPYLPLASGDFSMEAGIAITSAALSMSLVMGIMLSPALFSGMLMFVLNMTMHAIDVPQSIDLNNKASTTSFYLFIWQLYSVGCFLALFVR
;
A
#
# COMPACT_ATOMS: atom_id res chain seq x y z
N MET A 1 -6.16 6.41 7.84
CA MET A 1 -6.11 5.31 6.85
C MET A 1 -6.84 5.62 5.55
N ILE A 2 -8.08 6.15 5.55
CA ILE A 2 -8.82 6.44 4.30
C ILE A 2 -8.04 7.38 3.35
N VAL A 3 -7.47 8.47 3.88
CA VAL A 3 -6.67 9.42 3.08
C VAL A 3 -5.42 8.76 2.49
N TYR A 4 -4.75 7.89 3.26
CA TYR A 4 -3.60 7.12 2.77
C TYR A 4 -4.00 6.22 1.59
N ILE A 5 -5.12 5.50 1.71
CA ILE A 5 -5.63 4.60 0.66
C ILE A 5 -5.95 5.38 -0.62
N ALA A 6 -6.72 6.46 -0.49
CA ALA A 6 -7.06 7.30 -1.64
C ALA A 6 -5.80 7.91 -2.28
N GLY A 7 -4.82 8.31 -1.46
CA GLY A 7 -3.54 8.83 -1.91
C GLY A 7 -2.72 7.81 -2.70
N VAL A 8 -2.54 6.58 -2.19
CA VAL A 8 -1.84 5.50 -2.89
C VAL A 8 -2.50 5.19 -4.24
N ASN A 9 -3.83 5.08 -4.27
CA ASN A 9 -4.55 4.82 -5.51
C ASN A 9 -4.32 5.94 -6.53
N GLN A 10 -4.49 7.20 -6.12
CA GLN A 10 -4.26 8.32 -7.05
C GLN A 10 -2.81 8.43 -7.52
N LEU A 11 -1.84 8.10 -6.67
CA LEU A 11 -0.41 8.11 -7.04
C LEU A 11 -0.08 7.05 -8.10
N ASN A 12 -0.71 5.88 -8.03
CA ASN A 12 -0.49 4.79 -8.98
C ASN A 12 -1.30 4.98 -10.27
N ASP A 13 -2.52 5.50 -10.16
CA ASP A 13 -3.49 5.53 -11.26
C ASP A 13 -3.57 6.91 -11.94
N VAL A 14 -2.58 7.80 -11.78
CA VAL A 14 -2.64 9.20 -12.30
C VAL A 14 -3.08 9.27 -13.77
N GLU A 15 -2.50 8.44 -14.63
CA GLU A 15 -2.83 8.43 -16.06
C GLU A 15 -4.23 7.90 -16.36
N ILE A 16 -4.67 6.89 -15.61
CA ILE A 16 -6.01 6.29 -15.72
C ILE A 16 -7.06 7.27 -15.21
N ASP A 17 -6.79 7.92 -14.08
CA ASP A 17 -7.71 8.87 -13.45
C ASP A 17 -7.83 10.17 -14.24
N LYS A 18 -6.85 10.56 -15.06
CA LYS A 18 -7.03 11.66 -16.04
C LYS A 18 -8.17 11.40 -17.03
N ILE A 19 -8.45 10.14 -17.33
CA ILE A 19 -9.54 9.73 -18.23
C ILE A 19 -10.83 9.52 -17.45
N ASN A 20 -10.77 8.76 -16.35
CA ASN A 20 -11.96 8.30 -15.62
C ASN A 20 -12.45 9.28 -14.54
N LYS A 21 -11.52 9.96 -13.86
CA LYS A 21 -11.78 10.83 -12.70
C LYS A 21 -10.94 12.12 -12.77
N PRO A 22 -11.10 12.93 -13.83
CA PRO A 22 -10.21 14.07 -14.11
C PRO A 22 -10.24 15.17 -13.05
N TYR A 23 -11.26 15.18 -12.19
CA TYR A 23 -11.42 16.13 -11.09
C TYR A 23 -10.59 15.77 -9.84
N LEU A 24 -9.89 14.64 -9.83
CA LEU A 24 -9.05 14.28 -8.68
C LEU A 24 -7.80 15.16 -8.61
N PRO A 25 -7.27 15.48 -7.42
CA PRO A 25 -6.20 16.46 -7.26
C PRO A 25 -4.93 16.17 -8.06
N LEU A 26 -4.49 14.91 -8.14
CA LEU A 26 -3.30 14.54 -8.94
C LEU A 26 -3.61 14.44 -10.44
N ALA A 27 -4.81 14.02 -10.82
CA ALA A 27 -5.22 13.88 -12.21
C ALA A 27 -5.44 15.24 -12.89
N SER A 28 -6.08 16.17 -12.17
CA SER A 28 -6.35 17.55 -12.58
C SER A 28 -5.08 18.42 -12.62
N GLY A 29 -4.07 18.08 -11.82
CA GLY A 29 -2.86 18.87 -11.64
C GLY A 29 -2.97 19.93 -10.55
N ASP A 30 -4.06 19.97 -9.78
CA ASP A 30 -4.21 20.84 -8.61
C ASP A 30 -3.10 20.59 -7.58
N PHE A 31 -2.69 19.33 -7.42
CA PHE A 31 -1.52 18.93 -6.64
C PHE A 31 -0.41 18.34 -7.53
N SER A 32 0.84 18.66 -7.17
CA SER A 32 2.01 18.01 -7.76
C SER A 32 2.15 16.57 -7.25
N MET A 33 2.89 15.74 -8.00
CA MET A 33 3.23 14.38 -7.58
C MET A 33 3.93 14.35 -6.22
N GLU A 34 4.85 15.29 -6.00
CA GLU A 34 5.57 15.45 -4.74
C GLU A 34 4.62 15.76 -3.57
N ALA A 35 3.66 16.65 -3.77
CA ALA A 35 2.63 16.95 -2.78
C ALA A 35 1.75 15.73 -2.48
N GLY A 36 1.36 14.97 -3.51
CA GLY A 36 0.64 13.71 -3.35
C GLY A 36 1.41 12.69 -2.49
N ILE A 37 2.71 12.51 -2.74
CA ILE A 37 3.57 11.63 -1.97
C ILE A 37 3.68 12.12 -0.52
N ALA A 38 3.90 13.42 -0.32
CA ALA A 38 4.04 14.02 1.01
C ALA A 38 2.76 13.86 1.85
N ILE A 39 1.59 14.16 1.26
CA ILE A 39 0.30 14.03 1.95
C ILE A 39 0.00 12.56 2.28
N THR A 40 0.23 11.66 1.32
CA THR A 40 -0.01 10.22 1.50
C THR A 40 0.88 9.63 2.59
N SER A 41 2.17 9.96 2.59
CA SER A 41 3.13 9.51 3.60
C SER A 41 2.82 10.08 4.99
N ALA A 42 2.47 11.37 5.08
CA ALA A 42 2.06 11.99 6.34
C ALA A 42 0.79 11.32 6.91
N ALA A 43 -0.21 11.05 6.07
CA ALA A 43 -1.45 10.37 6.47
C ALA A 43 -1.19 8.94 7.00
N LEU A 44 -0.24 8.23 6.40
CA LEU A 44 0.21 6.92 6.86
C LEU A 44 0.87 7.03 8.25
N SER A 45 1.87 7.90 8.39
CA SER A 45 2.60 8.08 9.64
C SER A 45 1.68 8.46 10.80
N MET A 46 0.77 9.43 10.59
CA MET A 46 -0.21 9.83 11.62
C MET A 46 -1.12 8.67 12.03
N SER A 47 -1.56 7.86 11.07
CA SER A 47 -2.43 6.72 11.36
C SER A 47 -1.68 5.64 12.16
N LEU A 48 -0.42 5.34 11.81
CA LEU A 48 0.39 4.36 12.53
C LEU A 48 0.69 4.83 13.96
N VAL A 49 1.03 6.11 14.16
CA VAL A 49 1.26 6.69 15.49
C VAL A 49 -0.01 6.59 16.34
N MET A 50 -1.17 6.96 15.81
CA MET A 50 -2.44 6.76 16.51
C MET A 50 -2.70 5.28 16.84
N GLY A 51 -2.41 4.38 15.90
CA GLY A 51 -2.50 2.94 16.10
C GLY A 51 -1.73 2.50 17.35
N ILE A 52 -0.46 2.90 17.46
CA ILE A 52 0.42 2.58 18.61
C ILE A 52 -0.17 3.13 19.91
N MET A 53 -0.65 4.37 19.89
CA MET A 53 -1.17 5.04 21.09
C MET A 53 -2.48 4.45 21.61
N LEU A 54 -3.32 3.90 20.73
CA LEU A 54 -4.65 3.40 21.09
C LEU A 54 -4.63 1.94 21.56
N SER A 55 -4.01 1.04 20.79
CA SER A 55 -3.80 -0.35 21.23
C SER A 55 -2.86 -1.12 20.30
N PRO A 56 -2.15 -2.14 20.81
CA PRO A 56 -1.37 -3.06 19.96
C PRO A 56 -2.22 -3.69 18.86
N ALA A 57 -3.49 -4.05 19.14
CA ALA A 57 -4.38 -4.65 18.16
C ALA A 57 -4.73 -3.70 17.00
N LEU A 58 -5.00 -2.43 17.29
CA LEU A 58 -5.30 -1.43 16.27
C LEU A 58 -4.09 -1.13 15.41
N PHE A 59 -2.93 -0.86 16.04
CA PHE A 59 -1.66 -0.70 15.34
C PHE A 59 -1.43 -1.88 14.41
N SER A 60 -1.70 -3.06 14.93
CA SER A 60 -1.43 -4.27 14.20
C SER A 60 -2.31 -4.43 12.97
N GLY A 61 -3.62 -4.24 13.12
CA GLY A 61 -4.55 -4.23 11.98
C GLY A 61 -4.14 -3.20 10.92
N MET A 62 -3.71 -2.01 11.33
CA MET A 62 -3.22 -0.98 10.40
C MET A 62 -1.96 -1.40 9.66
N LEU A 63 -0.98 -1.99 10.35
CA LEU A 63 0.26 -2.48 9.73
C LEU A 63 -0.04 -3.54 8.66
N MET A 64 -0.96 -4.46 8.95
CA MET A 64 -1.40 -5.48 7.98
C MET A 64 -2.03 -4.87 6.74
N PHE A 65 -2.90 -3.87 6.91
CA PHE A 65 -3.53 -3.19 5.78
C PHE A 65 -2.49 -2.48 4.90
N VAL A 66 -1.49 -1.83 5.50
CA VAL A 66 -0.41 -1.15 4.77
C VAL A 66 0.41 -2.16 3.97
N LEU A 67 0.78 -3.30 4.56
CA LEU A 67 1.51 -4.37 3.88
C LEU A 67 0.71 -4.94 2.69
N ASN A 68 -0.60 -5.14 2.85
CA ASN A 68 -1.46 -5.61 1.75
C ASN A 68 -1.55 -4.58 0.60
N MET A 69 -1.62 -3.28 0.92
CA MET A 69 -1.63 -2.22 -0.10
C MET A 69 -0.29 -2.11 -0.84
N THR A 70 0.84 -2.32 -0.17
CA THR A 70 2.14 -2.36 -0.86
C THR A 70 2.23 -3.51 -1.87
N MET A 71 1.46 -4.59 -1.70
CA MET A 71 1.41 -5.66 -2.72
C MET A 71 0.73 -5.21 -4.01
N HIS A 72 -0.29 -4.36 -3.94
CA HIS A 72 -0.95 -3.83 -5.14
C HIS A 72 -0.08 -2.81 -5.89
N ALA A 73 0.84 -2.13 -5.19
CA ALA A 73 1.78 -1.20 -5.80
C ALA A 73 2.97 -1.91 -6.48
N ILE A 74 3.21 -3.18 -6.16
CA ILE A 74 4.19 -4.01 -6.85
C ILE A 74 3.45 -4.66 -8.01
N ASP A 75 3.83 -4.30 -9.23
CA ASP A 75 3.29 -4.91 -10.47
C ASP A 75 3.76 -6.37 -10.53
N VAL A 76 3.07 -7.25 -9.79
CA VAL A 76 3.39 -8.67 -9.74
C VAL A 76 2.96 -9.25 -11.09
N PRO A 77 3.92 -9.72 -11.93
CA PRO A 77 3.56 -10.31 -13.21
C PRO A 77 2.66 -11.53 -12.96
N GLN A 78 1.48 -11.55 -13.58
CA GLN A 78 0.52 -12.65 -13.44
C GLN A 78 1.07 -13.99 -13.96
N SER A 79 2.17 -13.97 -14.71
CA SER A 79 2.92 -15.15 -15.14
C SER A 79 4.27 -15.24 -14.43
N ILE A 80 4.46 -16.28 -13.62
CA ILE A 80 5.76 -16.58 -13.00
C ILE A 80 6.62 -17.31 -14.02
N ASP A 81 7.57 -16.60 -14.63
CA ASP A 81 8.69 -17.23 -15.35
C ASP A 81 9.78 -17.63 -14.35
N LEU A 82 10.01 -18.94 -14.19
CA LEU A 82 11.02 -19.50 -13.30
C LEU A 82 12.45 -19.29 -13.80
N ASN A 83 12.65 -19.01 -15.08
CA ASN A 83 13.96 -18.76 -15.67
C ASN A 83 14.36 -17.29 -15.57
N ASN A 84 13.44 -16.41 -15.19
CA ASN A 84 13.67 -14.98 -15.06
C ASN A 84 13.90 -14.60 -13.59
N LYS A 85 15.07 -14.02 -13.31
CA LYS A 85 15.49 -13.63 -11.96
C LYS A 85 14.61 -12.52 -11.34
N ALA A 86 14.09 -11.60 -12.15
CA ALA A 86 13.17 -10.56 -11.67
C ALA A 86 11.81 -11.17 -11.28
N SER A 87 11.26 -12.04 -12.12
CA SER A 87 10.01 -12.77 -11.87
C SER A 87 10.06 -13.63 -10.61
N THR A 88 11.13 -14.42 -10.45
CA THR A 88 11.35 -15.25 -9.25
C THR A 88 11.55 -14.41 -7.98
N THR A 89 12.18 -13.24 -8.08
CA THR A 89 12.31 -12.29 -6.96
C THR A 89 10.95 -11.72 -6.54
N SER A 90 10.12 -11.30 -7.50
CA SER A 90 8.76 -10.80 -7.20
C SER A 90 7.89 -11.88 -6.56
N PHE A 91 7.96 -13.13 -7.04
CA PHE A 91 7.24 -14.26 -6.46
C PHE A 91 7.72 -14.61 -5.04
N TYR A 92 9.03 -14.58 -4.81
CA TYR A 92 9.60 -14.76 -3.47
C TYR A 92 9.12 -13.68 -2.49
N LEU A 93 9.10 -12.42 -2.91
CA LEU A 93 8.59 -11.32 -2.09
C LEU A 93 7.10 -11.49 -1.76
N PHE A 94 6.29 -11.97 -2.71
CA PHE A 94 4.88 -12.31 -2.48
C PHE A 94 4.69 -13.40 -1.42
N ILE A 95 5.45 -14.50 -1.50
CA ILE A 95 5.41 -15.57 -0.48
C ILE A 95 5.82 -15.05 0.89
N TRP A 96 6.89 -14.26 0.96
CA TRP A 96 7.38 -13.69 2.22
C TRP A 96 6.35 -12.79 2.89
N GLN A 97 5.56 -12.08 2.10
CA GLN A 97 4.48 -11.24 2.61
C GLN A 97 3.29 -12.06 3.12
N LEU A 98 2.88 -13.13 2.43
CA LEU A 98 1.84 -14.05 2.93
C LEU A 98 2.24 -14.66 4.28
N TYR A 99 3.50 -15.07 4.41
CA TYR A 99 4.05 -15.57 5.68
C TYR A 99 4.01 -14.50 6.79
N SER A 100 4.40 -13.27 6.47
CA SER A 100 4.37 -12.13 7.40
C SER A 100 2.95 -11.85 7.92
N VAL A 101 1.96 -11.89 7.02
CA VAL A 101 0.53 -11.78 7.35
C VAL A 101 0.10 -12.90 8.32
N GLY A 102 0.46 -14.15 8.03
CA GLY A 102 0.13 -15.30 8.87
C GLY A 102 0.75 -15.25 10.27
N CYS A 103 2.06 -14.97 10.37
CA CYS A 103 2.77 -14.85 11.65
C CYS A 103 2.20 -13.75 12.53
N PHE A 104 1.72 -12.68 11.91
CA PHE A 104 1.17 -11.56 12.63
C PHE A 104 -0.25 -11.81 13.12
N LEU A 105 -1.09 -12.47 12.31
CA LEU A 105 -2.42 -12.91 12.76
C LEU A 105 -2.33 -13.85 13.96
N ALA A 106 -1.27 -14.66 14.05
CA ALA A 106 -1.02 -15.52 15.20
C ALA A 106 -0.83 -14.75 16.53
N LEU A 107 -0.49 -13.45 16.50
CA LEU A 107 -0.42 -12.60 17.70
C LEU A 107 -1.82 -12.28 18.29
N PHE A 108 -2.88 -12.47 17.51
CA PHE A 108 -4.28 -12.19 17.89
C PHE A 108 -5.11 -13.43 18.18
N VAL A 109 -4.54 -14.62 18.01
CA VAL A 109 -5.18 -15.91 18.30
C VAL A 109 -4.82 -16.40 19.72
N ARG A 110 -4.35 -15.50 20.59
CA ARG A 110 -4.07 -15.76 22.01
C ARG A 110 -4.83 -14.81 22.91
#